data_AF-A0A536GT85-F1
#
_entry.id   AF-A0A536GT85-F1
#
_cell.length_a   1.000
_cell.length_b   1.000
_cell.length_c   1.000
_cell.angle_alpha   90.00
_cell.angle_beta   90.00
_cell.angle_gamma   90.00
#
_symmetry.space_group_name_H-M   'P 1'
#
loop_
_entity.id
_entity.type
_entity.pdbx_description
1 polymer ?
#
loop_
_entity_poly.entity_id
_entity_poly.type
_entity_poly.pdbx_seq_one_letter_code
_entity_poly.pdbx_strand_id
1 'polypeptide(L)' 'MPTRLVWALVALILGLGGGLMLLNDTFGASGYVVVGIGAGIGCAVIGSLAHDALAGPRERL' A
#
# COMPACT_ATOMS: atom_id res chain seq x y z
N MET A 1 -1.83 -14.06 -6.46
CA MET A 1 -0.51 -13.40 -6.52
C MET A 1 -0.51 -12.07 -7.29
N PRO A 2 -0.92 -11.99 -8.58
CA PRO A 2 -0.74 -10.76 -9.37
C PRO A 2 -1.48 -9.55 -8.81
N THR A 3 -2.70 -9.74 -8.29
CA THR A 3 -3.53 -8.66 -7.76
C THR A 3 -2.90 -7.94 -6.55
N ARG A 4 -2.28 -8.69 -5.63
CA ARG A 4 -1.60 -8.09 -4.46
C ARG A 4 -0.39 -7.27 -4.85
N LEU A 5 0.35 -7.73 -5.87
CA LEU A 5 1.54 -7.04 -6.37
C LEU A 5 1.15 -5.74 -7.08
N VAL A 6 0.04 -5.75 -7.82
CA VAL A 6 -0.57 -4.53 -8.38
C VAL A 6 -0.97 -3.56 -7.26
N TRP A 7 -1.65 -4.02 -6.21
CA TRP A 7 -2.02 -3.16 -5.08
C TRP A 7 -0.80 -2.62 -4.31
N ALA A 8 0.24 -3.43 -4.14
CA ALA A 8 1.51 -2.96 -3.58
C ALA A 8 2.16 -1.87 -4.44
N LEU A 9 2.12 -2.03 -5.77
CA LEU A 9 2.61 -1.02 -6.71
C LEU A 9 1.78 0.26 -6.64
N VAL A 10 0.46 0.15 -6.57
CA VAL A 10 -0.45 1.31 -6.40
C VAL A 10 -0.14 2.03 -5.08
N ALA A 11 0.01 1.30 -3.97
CA ALA A 11 0.40 1.88 -2.68
C ALA A 11 1.74 2.63 -2.77
N LEU A 12 2.72 2.04 -3.45
CA LEU A 12 4.04 2.65 -3.65
C LEU A 12 3.94 3.93 -4.48
N ILE A 13 3.22 3.91 -5.60
CA ILE A 13 3.03 5.07 -6.47
C ILE A 13 2.31 6.20 -5.73
N LEU A 14 1.25 5.90 -4.98
CA LEU A 14 0.52 6.91 -4.21
C LEU A 14 1.37 7.46 -3.07
N GLY A 15 2.09 6.61 -2.33
CA GLY A 15 2.97 7.06 -1.26
C GLY A 15 4.09 7.98 -1.78
N LEU A 16 4.76 7.59 -2.85
CA LEU A 16 5.82 8.39 -3.48
C LEU A 16 5.27 9.66 -4.12
N GLY A 17 4.15 9.56 -4.85
CA GLY A 17 3.50 10.70 -5.49
C GLY A 17 3.02 11.73 -4.48
N GLY A 18 2.32 11.30 -3.43
CA GLY A 18 1.90 12.18 -2.34
C GLY A 18 3.07 12.77 -1.56
N GLY A 19 4.13 11.99 -1.31
CA GLY A 19 5.35 12.47 -0.69
C GLY A 19 6.06 13.54 -1.53
N LEU A 20 6.12 13.34 -2.84
CA LEU A 20 6.67 14.31 -3.78
C LEU A 20 5.82 15.58 -3.83
N MET A 21 4.49 15.47 -3.80
CA MET A 21 3.59 16.63 -3.72
C MET A 21 3.88 17.45 -2.47
N LEU A 22 4.03 16.81 -1.31
CA LEU A 22 4.36 17.49 -0.06
C LEU A 22 5.75 18.16 -0.09
N LEU A 23 6.75 17.48 -0.65
CA LEU A 23 8.11 18.02 -0.78
C LEU A 23 8.17 19.26 -1.68
N ASN A 24 7.33 19.31 -2.71
CA ASN A 24 7.28 20.42 -3.66
C ASN A 24 6.15 21.43 -3.34
N ASP A 25 5.51 21.32 -2.17
CA ASP A 25 4.33 22.10 -1.76
C ASP A 25 3.22 22.17 -2.83
N THR A 26 3.13 21.12 -3.65
CA THR A 26 2.23 21.05 -4.79
C THR A 26 0.86 20.56 -4.32
N PHE A 27 -0.20 21.32 -4.62
CA PHE A 27 -1.58 21.06 -4.17
C PHE A 27 -1.76 20.99 -2.63
N GLY A 28 -0.79 21.49 -1.86
CA GLY A 28 -0.86 21.66 -0.41
C GLY A 28 -1.32 20.43 0.37
N ALA A 29 -2.36 20.60 1.18
CA ALA A 29 -2.87 19.56 2.10
C ALA A 29 -3.35 18.27 1.41
N SER A 30 -3.65 18.31 0.11
CA SER A 30 -4.06 17.11 -0.64
C SER A 30 -2.97 16.03 -0.71
N GLY A 31 -1.69 16.41 -0.64
CA GLY A 31 -0.58 15.46 -0.61
C GLY A 31 -0.67 14.47 0.56
N TYR A 32 -1.12 14.94 1.73
CA TYR A 32 -1.33 14.07 2.90
C TYR A 32 -2.42 13.03 2.66
N VAL A 33 -3.48 13.37 1.92
CA VAL A 33 -4.56 12.43 1.57
C VAL A 33 -4.01 11.34 0.66
N VAL A 34 -3.23 11.71 -0.35
CA VAL A 34 -2.62 10.77 -1.30
C VAL A 34 -1.66 9.81 -0.57
N VAL A 35 -0.81 10.34 0.32
CA VAL A 35 0.07 9.52 1.18
C VAL A 35 -0.75 8.60 2.08
N GLY A 36 -1.81 9.11 2.72
CA GLY A 36 -2.68 8.34 3.60
C GLY A 36 -3.36 7.17 2.91
N ILE A 37 -3.86 7.37 1.68
CA ILE A 37 -4.44 6.30 0.85
C ILE A 37 -3.36 5.25 0.53
N GLY A 38 -2.17 5.67 0.10
CA GLY A 38 -1.06 4.77 -0.17
C GLY A 38 -0.68 3.94 1.05
N ALA A 39 -0.59 4.56 2.23
CA ALA A 39 -0.30 3.89 3.48
C ALA A 39 -1.39 2.88 3.87
N GLY A 40 -2.67 3.23 3.72
CA GLY A 40 -3.80 2.34 4.00
C GLY A 40 -3.79 1.09 3.12
N ILE A 41 -3.56 1.25 1.81
CA ILE A 41 -3.43 0.12 0.88
C ILE A 41 -2.21 -0.73 1.24
N GLY A 42 -1.07 -0.11 1.54
CA GLY A 42 0.15 -0.80 1.96
C GLY A 42 -0.08 -1.66 3.21
N CYS A 43 -0.73 -1.11 4.24
CA CYS A 43 -1.10 -1.85 5.44
C CYS A 43 -2.02 -3.04 5.14
N ALA A 44 -3.02 -2.86 4.27
CA ALA A 44 -3.91 -3.95 3.89
C ALA A 44 -3.15 -5.09 3.19
N VAL A 45 -2.25 -4.77 2.26
CA VAL A 45 -1.43 -5.77 1.55
C VAL A 45 -0.50 -6.51 2.51
N ILE A 46 0.18 -5.79 3.41
CA ILE A 46 1.07 -6.40 4.42
C ILE A 46 0.27 -7.29 5.36
N GLY A 47 -0.87 -6.82 5.88
CA GLY A 47 -1.75 -7.62 6.75
C GLY A 47 -2.23 -8.89 6.05
N SER A 48 -2.58 -8.78 4.76
CA SER A 48 -2.95 -9.92 3.94
C SER A 48 -1.79 -10.92 3.79
N LEU A 49 -0.56 -10.46 3.56
CA LEU A 49 0.63 -11.33 3.46
C LEU A 49 0.98 -11.99 4.79
N ALA A 50 0.92 -11.22 5.88
CA ALA A 50 1.12 -11.72 7.23
C ALA A 50 0.07 -12.79 7.55
N HIS A 51 -1.21 -12.55 7.25
CA HIS A 51 -2.26 -13.53 7.46
C HIS A 51 -1.97 -14.87 6.75
N ASP A 52 -1.56 -14.83 5.47
CA ASP A 52 -1.19 -16.05 4.74
C ASP A 52 0.02 -16.76 5.37
N ALA A 53 1.03 -16.00 5.82
CA ALA A 53 2.22 -16.56 6.46
C ALA A 53 1.90 -17.20 7.81
N LEU A 54 0.98 -16.62 8.59
CA LEU A 54 0.51 -17.15 9.87
C LEU A 54 -0.49 -18.31 9.71
N ALA A 55 -1.29 -18.32 8.64
CA ALA A 55 -2.29 -19.37 8.41
C ALA A 55 -1.68 -20.75 8.08
N GLY A 56 -0.36 -20.82 7.84
CA GLY A 56 0.37 -22.05 7.56
C GLY A 56 0.07 -22.67 6.19
N PRO A 57 0.88 -23.65 5.71
CA PRO A 57 0.62 -24.33 4.45
C PRO A 57 -0.75 -25.01 4.46
N ARG A 58 -1.58 -24.76 3.44
CA ARG A 58 -2.75 -25.59 3.12
C ARG A 58 -2.29 -26.95 2.59
N GLU A 59 -1.60 -27.74 3.40
CA GLU A 59 -1.39 -29.16 3.15
C GLU A 59 -2.39 -29.95 4.00
N ARG A 60 -3.17 -30.80 3.32
CA ARG A 60 -4.31 -31.63 3.76
C ARG A 60 -5.66 -30.91 3.86
N LEU A 61 -6.35 -30.88 2.73
CA LEU A 61 -7.61 -31.64 2.56
C LEU A 61 -7.63 -32.22 1.15
#